data_AF-A0A947SCG2-F1
#
_entry.id   AF-A0A947SCG2-F1
#
_cell.length_a   1.000
_cell.length_b   1.000
_cell.length_c   1.000
_cell.angle_alpha   90.00
_cell.angle_beta   90.00
_cell.angle_gamma   90.00
#
_symmetry.space_group_name_H-M   'P 1'
#
loop_
_entity.id
_entity.type
_entity.pdbx_description
1 polymer ?
#
loop_
_entity_poly.entity_id
_entity_poly.type
_entity_poly.pdbx_seq_one_letter_code
_entity_poly.pdbx_strand_id
1 'polypeptide(L)' 'MELPPYSPQLNPTEHLWDWIRRYHLSNRTYEGYEEIVNACCESWLDLIADKNRLRSMCWFPWIKEAET' A
#
# COMPACT_ATOMS: atom_id res chain seq x y z
N MET A 1 -18.71 -5.77 -8.11
CA MET A 1 -18.98 -4.55 -7.32
C MET A 1 -17.96 -3.50 -7.74
N GLU A 2 -18.40 -2.32 -8.16
CA GLU A 2 -17.50 -1.23 -8.56
C GLU A 2 -17.37 -0.21 -7.42
N LEU A 3 -16.15 0.27 -7.17
CA LEU A 3 -15.92 1.28 -6.14
C LEU A 3 -16.46 2.64 -6.60
N PRO A 4 -17.06 3.44 -5.69
CA PRO A 4 -17.49 4.78 -6.04
C PRO A 4 -16.27 5.63 -6.48
N PRO A 5 -16.45 6.51 -7.49
CA PRO A 5 -15.38 7.37 -7.97
C PRO A 5 -14.87 8.26 -6.83
N TYR A 6 -13.57 8.62 -6.89
CA TYR A 6 -12.91 9.51 -5.94
C TYR A 6 -12.96 9.08 -4.46
N SER A 7 -13.02 7.76 -4.21
CA SER A 7 -13.03 7.21 -2.84
C SER A 7 -11.75 6.44 -2.52
N PRO A 8 -10.57 7.09 -2.46
CA PRO A 8 -9.29 6.43 -2.20
C PRO A 8 -9.26 5.68 -0.86
N GLN A 9 -10.02 6.15 0.13
CA GLN A 9 -10.18 5.50 1.44
C GLN A 9 -10.79 4.09 1.36
N LEU A 10 -11.49 3.77 0.27
CA LEU A 10 -12.07 2.44 0.03
C LEU A 10 -11.17 1.55 -0.83
N ASN A 11 -10.07 2.08 -1.38
CA ASN A 11 -9.19 1.33 -2.28
C ASN A 11 -7.99 0.74 -1.51
N PRO A 12 -7.87 -0.60 -1.37
CA PRO A 12 -6.75 -1.22 -0.65
C PRO A 12 -5.38 -0.89 -1.25
N THR A 13 -5.29 -0.63 -2.56
CA THR A 13 -4.05 -0.23 -3.22
C THR A 13 -3.57 1.13 -2.75
N GLU A 14 -4.47 2.09 -2.49
CA GLU A 14 -4.10 3.41 -1.98
C GLU A 14 -3.56 3.35 -0.55
N HIS A 15 -4.12 2.47 0.31
CA HIS A 15 -3.62 2.25 1.67
C HIS A 15 -2.21 1.65 1.66
N LEU A 16 -1.94 0.74 0.74
CA LEU A 16 -0.62 0.13 0.54
C LEU A 16 0.40 1.17 0.08
N TRP A 17 0.02 2.02 -0.87
CA TRP A 17 0.87 3.13 -1.32
C TRP A 17 1.10 4.19 -0.24
N ASP A 18 0.09 4.54 0.56
CA ASP A 18 0.25 5.47 1.68
C ASP A 18 1.28 4.95 2.69
N TRP A 19 1.26 3.65 2.99
CA TRP A 19 2.26 3.04 3.87
C TRP A 19 3.67 3.11 3.27
N ILE A 20 3.85 2.71 2.01
CA ILE A 20 5.15 2.78 1.33
C ILE A 20 5.70 4.22 1.33
N ARG A 21 4.85 5.19 0.98
CA ARG A 21 5.23 6.62 0.94
C ARG A 21 5.68 7.14 2.31
N ARG A 22 5.02 6.73 3.39
CA ARG A 22 5.31 7.23 4.75
C ARG A 22 6.57 6.63 5.35
N TYR A 23 6.81 5.34 5.15
CA TYR A 23 7.86 4.64 5.90
C TYR A 23 9.22 4.66 5.22
N HIS A 24 9.31 4.32 3.93
CA HIS A 24 10.61 4.18 3.25
C HIS A 24 10.92 5.33 2.30
N LEU A 25 9.89 6.08 1.90
CA LEU A 25 10.01 7.12 0.88
C LEU A 25 10.00 8.55 1.43
N SER A 26 9.56 8.75 2.68
CA SER A 26 9.38 10.09 3.24
C SER A 26 10.72 10.73 3.64
N ASN A 27 10.79 12.07 3.51
CA ASN A 27 11.89 12.90 4.00
C ASN A 27 13.31 12.48 3.56
N ARG A 28 13.45 11.89 2.37
CA ARG A 28 14.74 11.54 1.76
C ARG A 28 14.86 12.11 0.36
N THR A 29 16.09 12.42 -0.04
CA THR A 29 16.45 12.70 -1.43
C THR A 29 16.95 11.41 -2.08
N TYR A 30 16.84 11.31 -3.40
CA TYR A 30 17.32 10.17 -4.17
C TYR A 30 18.34 10.66 -5.20
N GLU A 31 19.46 9.95 -5.34
CA GLU A 31 20.51 10.21 -6.32
C GLU A 31 20.04 9.92 -7.75
N GLY A 32 19.09 9.00 -7.91
CA GLY A 32 18.54 8.63 -9.20
C GLY A 32 17.29 7.76 -9.11
N TYR A 33 16.78 7.39 -10.29
CA TYR A 33 15.57 6.58 -10.43
C TYR A 33 15.69 5.21 -9.75
N GLU A 34 16.84 4.55 -9.89
CA GLU A 34 17.05 3.23 -9.29
C GLU A 34 16.95 3.26 -7.76
N GLU A 35 17.36 4.35 -7.12
CA GLU A 35 17.33 4.45 -5.66
C GLU A 35 15.89 4.56 -5.13
N ILE A 36 15.01 5.31 -5.80
CA ILE A 36 13.59 5.38 -5.41
C ILE A 36 12.88 4.04 -5.67
N VAL A 37 13.21 3.35 -6.76
CA VAL A 37 12.67 2.01 -7.04
C VAL A 37 13.11 1.02 -5.97
N ASN A 38 14.39 1.00 -5.63
CA ASN A 38 14.91 0.13 -4.57
C ASN A 38 14.25 0.43 -3.22
N ALA A 39 14.08 1.70 -2.85
CA ALA A 39 13.37 2.09 -1.64
C ALA A 39 11.90 1.60 -1.62
N CYS A 40 11.21 1.64 -2.77
CA CYS A 40 9.86 1.07 -2.88
C CYS A 40 9.87 -0.45 -2.69
N CYS A 41 10.82 -1.15 -3.31
CA CYS A 41 10.96 -2.60 -3.19
C CYS A 41 11.27 -3.04 -1.76
N GLU A 42 12.19 -2.36 -1.08
CA GLU A 42 12.51 -2.59 0.33
C GLU A 42 11.28 -2.41 1.21
N SER A 43 10.55 -1.31 1.00
CA SER A 43 9.29 -1.05 1.69
C SER A 43 8.28 -2.18 1.49
N TRP A 44 8.12 -2.61 0.24
CA TRP A 44 7.22 -3.69 -0.08
C TRP A 44 7.61 -5.00 0.63
N LEU A 45 8.90 -5.36 0.63
CA LEU A 45 9.40 -6.55 1.30
C LEU A 45 9.14 -6.52 2.82
N ASP A 46 9.35 -5.37 3.46
CA ASP A 46 9.06 -5.19 4.88
C ASP A 46 7.56 -5.33 5.18
N LEU A 47 6.70 -4.79 4.31
CA LEU A 47 5.25 -4.90 4.47
C LEU A 47 4.75 -6.34 4.33
N ILE A 48 5.22 -7.08 3.33
CA ILE A 48 4.76 -8.48 3.10
C ILE A 48 5.29 -9.46 4.15
N ALA A 49 6.40 -9.11 4.83
CA ALA A 49 6.88 -9.86 5.98
C ALA A 49 5.88 -9.80 7.15
N ASP A 50 5.14 -8.69 7.30
CA ASP A 50 4.07 -8.51 8.30
C ASP A 50 2.67 -8.73 7.68
N LYS A 51 2.33 -10.01 7.49
CA LYS A 51 1.02 -10.42 6.94
C LYS A 51 -0.17 -9.91 7.74
N ASN A 52 -0.02 -9.74 9.07
CA ASN A 52 -1.10 -9.26 9.92
C ASN A 52 -1.39 -7.78 9.65
N ARG A 53 -0.34 -6.97 9.53
CA ARG A 53 -0.47 -5.56 9.13
C ARG A 53 -1.07 -5.42 7.74
N LEU A 54 -0.53 -6.14 6.75
CA LEU A 54 -1.05 -6.11 5.39
C LEU A 54 -2.54 -6.45 5.36
N ARG A 55 -2.96 -7.50 6.09
CA ARG A 55 -4.37 -7.87 6.22
C ARG A 55 -5.19 -6.76 6.87
N SER A 56 -4.70 -6.15 7.95
CA SER A 56 -5.43 -5.08 8.65
C SER A 56 -5.65 -3.84 7.78
N MET A 57 -4.75 -3.58 6.83
CA MET A 57 -4.83 -2.43 5.92
C MET A 57 -5.71 -2.68 4.68
N CYS A 58 -5.67 -3.90 4.15
CA CYS A 58 -6.27 -4.20 2.84
C CYS A 58 -7.55 -5.05 2.91
N TRP A 59 -7.90 -5.64 4.06
CA TRP A 59 -9.05 -6.55 4.19
C TRP A 59 -10.35 -5.82 4.54
N PHE A 60 -10.87 -5.06 3.57
CA PHE A 60 -12.10 -4.28 3.72
C PHE A 60 -13.36 -5.17 3.79
N PRO A 61 -14.43 -4.74 4.49
CA PRO A 61 -15.68 -5.49 4.57
C PRO A 61 -16.30 -5.81 3.21
N TRP A 62 -16.30 -4.84 2.28
CA TRP A 62 -16.89 -5.00 0.95
C TRP A 62 -16.14 -6.03 0.08
N ILE A 63 -14.87 -6.33 0.37
CA ILE A 63 -14.11 -7.39 -0.34
C ILE A 63 -14.68 -8.76 0.04
N LYS A 64 -15.01 -8.98 1.32
CA LYS A 64 -15.63 -10.23 1.79
C LYS A 64 -16.99 -10.46 1.13
N GLU A 65 -17.77 -9.39 1.00
CA GLU A 65 -19.10 -9.43 0.39
C GLU A 65 -19.04 -9.69 -1.11
N ALA A 66 -17.95 -9.30 -1.79
CA ALA A 66 -17.75 -9.53 -3.22
C ALA A 66 -17.28 -10.96 -3.57
N GLU A 67 -16.75 -11.71 -2.60
CA GLU A 67 -16.35 -13.12 -2.77
C GLU A 67 -17.51 -14.11 -2.59
N THR A 68 -18.68 -13.65 -2.11
CA THR A 68 -19.88 -14.46 -1.86
C THR A 68 -20.89 -14.29 -2.99
#